data_AF-A0A661U3M5-F1
#
_entry.id   AF-A0A661U3M5-F1
#
_cell.length_a   1.000
_cell.length_b   1.000
_cell.length_c   1.000
_cell.angle_alpha   90.00
_cell.angle_beta   90.00
_cell.angle_gamma   90.00
#
_symmetry.space_group_name_H-M   'P 1'
#
loop_
_entity.id
_entity.type
_entity.pdbx_description
1 polymer ?
#
loop_
_entity_poly.entity_id
_entity_poly.type
_entity_poly.pdbx_seq_one_letter_code
_entity_poly.pdbx_strand_id
1 'polypeptide(L)'
;MIYTIGYAALGYEEQDIIKKLKNLIQTYDAHIIDVRSKPYGMVNLPELKKHLGDRYHWRGRTLGYPQYKELAKTTEIPYDNIILMCAEIDHKDCHRTEVAHILRDVRGRNEEIIHLLSPSTKNKTLF
;
A
#
# COMPACT_ATOMS: atom_id res chain seq x y z
N MET A 1 -5.05 10.64 5.04
CA MET A 1 -5.77 9.81 4.05
C MET A 1 -4.81 9.05 3.10
N ILE A 2 -4.55 7.71 3.24
CA ILE A 2 -4.13 6.71 2.18
C ILE A 2 -4.26 5.22 2.68
N TYR A 3 -5.08 4.35 2.05
CA TYR A 3 -5.18 2.91 2.41
C TYR A 3 -4.42 1.95 1.51
N THR A 4 -3.63 1.04 2.07
CA THR A 4 -2.75 0.19 1.26
C THR A 4 -2.80 -1.27 1.67
N ILE A 5 -3.13 -2.11 0.70
CA ILE A 5 -3.20 -3.55 0.86
C ILE A 5 -1.99 -4.12 0.13
N GLY A 6 -1.35 -5.13 0.73
CA GLY A 6 -0.41 -6.08 0.15
C GLY A 6 0.74 -5.56 -0.75
N TYR A 7 1.95 -5.88 -0.30
CA TYR A 7 3.22 -5.75 -1.02
C TYR A 7 4.15 -6.88 -0.62
N ALA A 8 5.01 -7.33 -1.54
CA ALA A 8 6.24 -8.07 -1.25
C ALA A 8 7.46 -7.16 -1.45
N ALA A 9 8.08 -6.67 -0.38
CA ALA A 9 9.33 -5.90 -0.44
C ALA A 9 10.55 -6.76 -0.69
N LEU A 10 10.50 -7.58 -1.73
CA LEU A 10 11.66 -8.35 -2.11
C LEU A 10 12.69 -7.38 -2.69
N GLY A 11 13.75 -7.11 -1.93
CA GLY A 11 14.95 -6.40 -2.38
C GLY A 11 15.10 -4.93 -1.97
N TYR A 12 14.28 -4.40 -1.06
CA TYR A 12 14.50 -3.06 -0.49
C TYR A 12 15.12 -3.12 0.90
N GLU A 13 16.07 -2.24 1.16
CA GLU A 13 16.56 -1.99 2.52
C GLU A 13 15.45 -1.35 3.37
N GLU A 14 15.45 -1.68 4.66
CA GLU A 14 14.46 -1.18 5.63
C GLU A 14 14.34 0.35 5.63
N GLN A 15 15.48 1.05 5.50
CA GLN A 15 15.51 2.52 5.49
C GLN A 15 14.86 3.11 4.24
N ASP A 16 15.00 2.48 3.08
CA ASP A 16 14.37 2.94 1.84
C ASP A 16 12.86 2.77 1.90
N ILE A 17 12.41 1.69 2.51
CA ILE A 17 10.99 1.44 2.81
C ILE A 17 10.44 2.57 3.70
N ILE A 18 11.09 2.82 4.84
CA ILE A 18 10.65 3.85 5.79
C ILE A 18 10.60 5.22 5.13
N LYS A 19 11.66 5.58 4.39
CA LYS A 19 11.73 6.84 3.63
C LYS A 19 10.58 6.97 2.64
N LYS A 20 10.27 5.90 1.90
CA LYS A 20 9.18 5.90 0.92
C LYS A 20 7.81 6.06 1.58
N LEU A 21 7.55 5.34 2.66
CA LEU A 21 6.30 5.47 3.43
C LEU A 21 6.17 6.87 4.04
N LYS A 22 7.25 7.43 4.56
CA LYS A 22 7.29 8.79 5.10
C LYS A 22 6.97 9.84 4.02
N ASN A 23 7.58 9.71 2.84
CA ASN A 23 7.29 10.60 1.71
C ASN A 23 5.82 10.53 1.31
N LEU A 24 5.22 9.34 1.25
CA LEU A 24 3.79 9.20 0.94
C LEU A 24 2.90 9.85 2.00
N ILE A 25 3.22 9.66 3.29
CA ILE A 25 2.51 10.31 4.39
C ILE A 25 2.59 11.84 4.25
N GLN A 26 3.76 12.38 3.92
CA GLN A 26 3.96 13.83 3.79
C GLN A 26 3.29 14.40 2.54
N THR A 27 3.46 13.77 1.37
CA THR A 27 2.92 14.25 0.10
C THR A 27 1.38 14.31 0.11
N TYR A 28 0.74 13.37 0.80
CA TYR A 28 -0.71 13.21 0.76
C TYR A 28 -1.41 13.47 2.11
N ASP A 29 -0.69 13.97 3.12
CA ASP A 29 -1.16 14.08 4.51
C ASP A 29 -1.90 12.79 4.97
N ALA A 30 -1.16 11.68 4.87
CA ALA A 30 -1.75 10.35 4.86
C ALA A 30 -1.73 9.62 6.20
N HIS A 31 -2.65 8.66 6.35
CA HIS A 31 -2.51 7.56 7.31
C HIS A 31 -2.45 6.29 6.49
N ILE A 32 -1.43 5.46 6.68
CA ILE A 32 -1.24 4.17 6.01
C ILE A 32 -1.86 3.08 6.85
N ILE A 33 -2.81 2.34 6.28
CA ILE A 33 -3.39 1.16 6.91
C ILE A 33 -2.87 -0.09 6.21
N ASP A 34 -2.01 -0.85 6.88
CA ASP A 34 -1.41 -2.08 6.37
C ASP A 34 -2.20 -3.31 6.82
N VAL A 35 -2.90 -3.92 5.88
CA VAL A 35 -3.75 -5.09 6.08
C VAL A 35 -3.06 -6.37 5.57
N ARG A 36 -1.76 -6.52 5.80
CA ARG A 36 -1.08 -7.79 5.59
C ARG A 36 -0.97 -8.59 6.88
N SER A 37 -0.70 -9.87 6.72
CA SER A 37 -0.28 -10.77 7.80
C SER A 37 1.05 -10.39 8.46
N LYS A 38 1.88 -9.56 7.80
CA LYS A 38 3.14 -9.03 8.34
C LYS A 38 3.27 -7.54 8.00
N PRO A 39 3.94 -6.73 8.86
CA PRO A 39 4.20 -5.32 8.57
C PRO A 39 5.02 -5.11 7.30
N TYR A 40 5.08 -3.85 6.84
CA TYR A 40 5.57 -3.54 5.51
C TYR A 40 7.00 -3.95 5.25
N GLY A 41 7.18 -4.73 4.18
CA GLY A 41 8.48 -5.22 3.74
C GLY A 41 9.23 -6.06 4.75
N MET A 42 8.48 -6.74 5.63
CA MET A 42 9.05 -7.50 6.75
C MET A 42 9.84 -6.64 7.73
N VAL A 43 9.71 -5.31 7.64
CA VAL A 43 10.26 -4.36 8.60
C VAL A 43 9.60 -4.58 9.96
N ASN A 44 10.40 -4.42 11.01
CA ASN A 44 9.92 -4.54 12.38
C ASN A 44 8.86 -3.46 12.69
N LEU A 45 7.69 -3.86 13.20
CA LEU A 45 6.58 -2.95 13.48
C LEU A 45 6.98 -1.80 14.44
N PRO A 46 7.65 -2.08 15.58
CA PRO A 46 8.29 -1.07 16.41
C PRO A 46 9.10 -0.02 15.64
N GLU A 47 9.91 -0.42 14.66
CA GLU A 47 10.72 0.53 13.88
C GLU A 47 9.84 1.38 12.97
N LEU A 48 8.86 0.77 12.28
CA LEU A 48 7.87 1.54 11.51
C LEU A 48 7.13 2.56 12.38
N LYS A 49 6.69 2.16 13.58
CA LYS A 49 6.00 3.07 14.50
C LYS A 49 6.90 4.18 15.03
N LYS A 50 8.18 3.91 15.26
CA LYS A 50 9.15 4.92 15.68
C LYS A 50 9.32 6.03 14.65
N HIS A 51 9.30 5.70 13.35
CA HIS A 51 9.50 6.68 12.28
C HIS A 51 8.22 7.30 11.73
N LEU A 52 7.13 6.53 11.71
CA LEU A 52 5.87 6.93 11.08
C LEU A 52 4.79 7.32 12.10
N GLY A 53 5.00 7.02 13.38
CA GLY A 53 4.09 7.38 14.46
C GLY A 53 2.69 6.77 14.31
N ASP A 54 1.69 7.59 14.63
CA ASP A 54 0.25 7.30 14.50
C ASP A 54 -0.26 7.39 13.06
N ARG A 55 0.62 7.71 12.10
CA ARG A 55 0.29 7.71 10.68
C ARG A 55 0.44 6.33 10.04
N TYR A 56 0.96 5.31 10.75
CA TYR A 56 1.03 3.92 10.25
C TYR A 56 0.30 2.95 11.16
N HIS A 57 -0.66 2.21 10.59
CA HIS A 57 -1.54 1.27 11.30
C HIS A 57 -1.42 -0.11 10.67
N TRP A 58 -0.78 -1.04 11.36
CA TRP A 58 -0.80 -2.45 10.95
C TRP A 58 -2.01 -3.17 11.57
N ARG A 59 -2.82 -3.80 10.72
CA ARG A 59 -4.04 -4.51 11.12
C ARG A 59 -3.91 -6.03 11.09
N GLY A 60 -2.81 -6.58 10.55
CA GLY A 60 -2.46 -7.99 10.70
C GLY A 60 -3.40 -9.00 10.03
N ARG A 61 -4.40 -8.57 9.26
CA ARG A 61 -5.39 -9.47 8.64
C ARG A 61 -4.97 -9.81 7.23
N THR A 62 -4.71 -11.07 6.90
CA THR A 62 -4.60 -11.46 5.48
C THR A 62 -5.95 -11.23 4.83
N LEU A 63 -6.06 -10.24 3.95
CA LEU A 63 -7.22 -10.12 3.07
C LEU A 63 -6.88 -10.87 1.78
N GLY A 64 -7.05 -12.18 1.83
CA GLY A 64 -7.10 -13.03 0.64
C GLY A 64 -8.37 -12.75 -0.18
N TYR A 65 -8.43 -13.36 -1.35
CA TYR A 65 -9.55 -13.27 -2.28
C TYR A 65 -10.67 -14.23 -1.83
N PRO A 66 -11.53 -13.85 -0.84
CA PRO A 66 -12.75 -13.04 -1.02
C PRO A 66 -12.97 -11.97 0.09
N GLN A 67 -11.98 -11.75 0.96
CA GLN A 67 -12.07 -10.87 2.14
C GLN A 67 -11.98 -9.39 1.79
N TYR A 68 -11.73 -9.03 0.53
CA TYR A 68 -11.79 -7.64 0.05
C TYR A 68 -13.19 -7.01 0.16
N LYS A 69 -14.26 -7.81 0.12
CA LYS A 69 -15.62 -7.31 0.45
C LYS A 69 -15.74 -6.93 1.93
N GLU A 70 -15.01 -7.60 2.81
CA GLU A 70 -14.93 -7.22 4.22
C GLU A 70 -13.99 -6.04 4.43
N LEU A 71 -12.99 -5.81 3.57
CA LEU A 71 -12.21 -4.57 3.60
C LEU A 71 -13.13 -3.36 3.49
N ALA A 72 -14.02 -3.34 2.49
CA ALA A 72 -14.93 -2.21 2.30
C ALA A 72 -15.90 -1.99 3.47
N LYS A 73 -16.13 -3.03 4.29
CA LYS A 73 -16.91 -2.96 5.53
C LYS A 73 -16.06 -2.57 6.74
N THR A 74 -14.81 -3.03 6.81
CA THR A 74 -13.85 -2.71 7.89
C THR A 74 -13.21 -1.34 7.71
N THR A 75 -13.35 -0.73 6.54
CA THR A 75 -13.03 0.69 6.27
C THR A 75 -14.15 1.63 6.72
N GLU A 76 -14.91 1.29 7.76
CA GLU A 76 -15.75 2.20 8.59
C GLU A 76 -15.00 3.45 9.14
N ILE A 77 -13.75 3.65 8.74
CA ILE A 77 -12.98 4.83 9.07
C ILE A 77 -13.26 5.90 7.98
N PRO A 78 -13.69 7.11 8.37
CA PRO A 78 -14.24 8.13 7.48
C PRO A 78 -13.13 8.84 6.67
N TYR A 79 -12.47 8.11 5.78
CA TYR A 79 -11.49 8.70 4.88
C TYR A 79 -12.10 8.89 3.50
N ASP A 80 -12.03 10.13 3.00
CA ASP A 80 -12.68 10.51 1.75
C ASP A 80 -12.04 9.87 0.51
N ASN A 81 -10.72 9.64 0.54
CA ASN A 81 -9.95 9.05 -0.56
C ASN A 81 -9.16 7.81 -0.10
N ILE A 82 -9.20 6.73 -0.89
CA ILE A 82 -8.37 5.55 -0.72
C ILE A 82 -7.36 5.50 -1.87
N ILE A 83 -6.09 5.33 -1.53
CA ILE A 83 -5.02 5.19 -2.51
C ILE A 83 -4.36 3.82 -2.34
N LEU A 84 -4.67 2.89 -3.23
CA LEU A 84 -4.14 1.55 -3.22
C LEU A 84 -2.67 1.58 -3.67
N MET A 85 -1.77 1.01 -2.87
CA MET A 85 -0.38 0.86 -3.27
C MET A 85 -0.18 -0.50 -3.95
N CYS A 86 0.37 -0.45 -5.15
CA CYS A 86 0.88 -1.61 -5.89
C CYS A 86 2.40 -1.53 -5.97
N ALA A 87 3.07 -2.66 -5.94
CA ALA A 87 4.51 -2.71 -6.13
C ALA A 87 4.93 -4.00 -6.83
N GLU A 88 4.07 -4.48 -7.73
CA GLU A 88 4.46 -5.39 -8.79
C GLU A 88 5.34 -4.64 -9.79
N ILE A 89 6.32 -5.36 -10.33
CA ILE A 89 7.31 -4.80 -11.26
C ILE A 89 6.62 -4.40 -12.58
N ASP A 90 5.71 -5.25 -13.07
CA ASP A 90 4.87 -4.94 -14.22
C ASP A 90 3.51 -4.44 -13.71
N HIS A 91 3.11 -3.25 -14.16
CA HIS A 91 1.80 -2.67 -13.84
C HIS A 91 0.65 -3.47 -14.45
N LYS A 92 0.91 -4.29 -15.47
CA LYS A 92 -0.08 -5.18 -16.07
C LYS A 92 -0.49 -6.31 -15.13
N ASP A 93 0.41 -6.72 -14.23
CA ASP A 93 0.15 -7.75 -13.24
C ASP A 93 -0.53 -7.18 -11.98
N CYS A 94 -0.86 -5.88 -12.00
CA CYS A 94 -1.43 -5.15 -10.87
C CYS A 94 -2.73 -5.76 -10.36
N HIS A 95 -2.63 -6.61 -9.34
CA HIS A 95 -3.80 -7.18 -8.65
C HIS A 95 -4.59 -6.13 -7.86
N ARG A 96 -4.08 -4.89 -7.72
CA ARG A 96 -4.82 -3.78 -7.10
C ARG A 96 -5.94 -3.25 -7.98
N THR A 97 -5.90 -3.49 -9.28
CA THR A 97 -6.96 -3.09 -10.22
C THR A 97 -8.31 -3.71 -9.82
N GLU A 98 -8.29 -4.99 -9.45
CA GLU A 98 -9.49 -5.69 -9.02
C GLU A 98 -10.02 -5.18 -7.67
N VAL A 99 -9.12 -4.86 -6.74
CA VAL A 99 -9.50 -4.24 -5.46
C VAL A 99 -10.10 -2.85 -5.69
N ALA A 100 -9.54 -2.05 -6.59
CA ALA A 100 -10.09 -0.74 -6.95
C ALA A 100 -11.50 -0.88 -7.53
N HIS A 101 -11.74 -1.88 -8.38
CA HIS A 101 -13.08 -2.17 -8.91
C HIS A 101 -14.06 -2.55 -7.79
N ILE A 102 -13.69 -3.45 -6.88
CA ILE A 102 -14.54 -3.83 -5.74
C ILE A 102 -14.86 -2.60 -4.88
N LEU A 103 -13.85 -1.76 -4.58
CA LEU A 103 -14.05 -0.54 -3.81
C LEU A 103 -14.95 0.46 -4.53
N ARG A 104 -14.80 0.60 -5.85
CA ARG A 104 -15.67 1.44 -6.67
C ARG A 104 -17.12 0.96 -6.62
N ASP A 105 -17.36 -0.34 -6.75
CA ASP A 105 -18.71 -0.90 -6.73
C ASP A 105 -19.39 -0.72 -5.37
N VAL A 106 -18.61 -0.69 -4.27
CA VAL A 106 -19.14 -0.49 -2.91
C VAL A 106 -19.28 0.99 -2.52
N ARG A 107 -18.33 1.84 -2.93
CA ARG A 107 -18.23 3.24 -2.49
C ARG A 107 -18.72 4.25 -3.53
N GLY A 108 -18.92 3.84 -4.78
CA GLY A 108 -19.29 4.71 -5.90
C GLY A 108 -18.19 5.70 -6.32
N ARG A 109 -16.92 5.43 -5.98
CA ARG A 109 -15.77 6.31 -6.27
C ARG A 109 -14.63 5.54 -6.93
N ASN A 110 -13.90 6.19 -7.84
CA ASN A 110 -12.67 5.63 -8.37
C ASN A 110 -11.55 5.85 -7.37
N GLU A 111 -10.96 4.76 -6.89
CA GLU A 111 -9.80 4.82 -6.01
C GLU A 111 -8.51 4.91 -6.85
N GLU A 112 -7.54 5.68 -6.36
CA GLU A 112 -6.24 5.84 -7.03
C GLU A 112 -5.36 4.61 -6.77
N ILE A 113 -4.61 4.18 -7.78
CA ILE A 113 -3.57 3.14 -7.62
C ILE A 113 -2.20 3.77 -7.85
N ILE A 114 -1.37 3.81 -6.81
CA ILE A 114 0.03 4.21 -6.94
C ILE A 114 0.89 2.97 -7.12
N HIS A 115 1.55 2.88 -8.27
CA HIS A 115 2.59 1.88 -8.52
C HIS A 115 3.93 2.40 -8.02
N LEU A 116 4.42 1.79 -6.95
CA LEU A 116 5.65 2.19 -6.29
C LEU A 116 6.90 1.75 -7.04
N LEU A 117 6.80 0.66 -7.80
CA LEU A 117 7.83 0.25 -8.74
C LEU A 117 7.41 0.80 -10.08
N SER A 118 8.22 1.67 -10.66
CA SER A 118 8.10 1.92 -12.08
C SER A 118 8.77 0.75 -12.80
N PRO A 119 8.28 0.28 -13.95
CA PRO A 119 9.10 -0.42 -14.93
C PRO A 119 10.14 0.56 -15.50
N SER A 120 10.94 1.21 -14.64
CA SER A 120 12.00 2.09 -15.08
C SER A 120 13.17 1.21 -15.50
N THR A 121 13.35 1.15 -16.82
CA THR A 121 14.66 1.00 -17.46
C THR A 121 15.48 -0.16 -16.92
N LYS A 122 15.41 -1.30 -17.64
CA LYS A 122 16.58 -2.16 -17.81
C LYS A 122 17.81 -1.26 -17.84
N ASN A 123 18.77 -1.51 -16.94
CA ASN A 123 20.09 -0.92 -17.01
C ASN A 123 20.55 -0.90 -18.48
N LYS A 124 20.51 0.27 -19.12
CA LYS A 124 21.45 0.57 -20.18
C LYS A 124 22.75 0.80 -19.44
N THR A 125 23.46 -0.29 -19.18
CA THR A 125 24.90 -0.25 -19.00
C THR A 125 25.45 0.43 -20.25
N LEU A 126 25.78 1.72 -20.14
CA LEU A 126 26.69 2.37 -21.07
C LEU A 126 28.10 2.02 -20.56
N PHE A 127 28.65 0.94 -21.11
CA PHE A 127 30.08 0.82 -21.33
C PHE A 127 30.31 1.07 -22.83
#